data_AF-A0A510TUN4-F1
#
_entry.id   AF-A0A510TUN4-F1
#
_cell.length_a   1.000
_cell.length_b   1.000
_cell.length_c   1.000
_cell.angle_alpha   90.00
_cell.angle_beta   90.00
_cell.angle_gamma   90.00
#
_symmetry.space_group_name_H-M   'P 1'
#
loop_
_entity.id
_entity.type
_entity.pdbx_description
1 polymer ?
#
loop_
_entity_poly.entity_id
_entity_poly.type
_entity_poly.pdbx_seq_one_letter_code
_entity_poly.pdbx_strand_id
1 'polypeptide(L)'
;MSAREERHAPLTAPTALYDQARHLLGGSAGGIPPWRGYGLPRRTATGARPLSGEEAWSGVREAFSPLPGDAVTLQRRFARLGVEARHRHLVRSVVAELPLPAGERDAARTLGRRLVRTASTVPAVTAGIALLGRLGTLEDVACLRVLAVFRDLTGMAVDALDLLDRRSAAVVWLAVRARRDELQPLVHALWAGDRRAVRAELVSLPASPRFVNSAVARRIAEACQLTDLLDGDPDDTRLLARAGGLLVRMGQSRGDVSDLLAYRDGLRVYELVVSRAGRLPPTLDNAAMLLSLALDLSSGIGVLLDWPPGLRAALLEALGRLLAEPRWVSAGASAGDAEQRRRSDWIRRTGRQPFRSPAASGGFRIEVVAGDPAHRAPIEARVLIDGRPVVPALFGRGPAHSPEYLLDDGRLRAGTEPREVQLAEANCTEGCCGALYVTIRRDAHQVVWENWRQTLPGSREPAPALPACRFEAAAYEAEIARAATDCSWSWRTRAVARLIKAGLVENPDLLSRWDAGRGWIGSGCDDPDTAVVTFWYVPGLASGRPERADRPLQFRWVITDDGTAPESQAAAALRRLAHEDPKSYARVCGGSRERAEELGFAWPDSP
;
A
#
# COMPACT_ATOMS: atom_id res chain seq x y z
N MET A 1 17.79 14.16 -70.80
CA MET A 1 19.07 14.06 -70.05
C MET A 1 18.76 14.41 -68.60
N SER A 2 18.94 13.61 -67.55
CA SER A 2 19.49 12.27 -67.27
C SER A 2 18.83 11.87 -65.92
N ALA A 3 18.04 10.80 -65.82
CA ALA A 3 18.52 9.48 -65.40
C ALA A 3 19.51 9.48 -64.21
N ARG A 4 19.15 10.07 -63.04
CA ARG A 4 19.92 9.84 -61.79
C ARG A 4 19.22 10.16 -60.44
N GLU A 5 17.93 9.90 -60.26
CA GLU A 5 17.27 10.00 -58.93
C GLU A 5 16.38 8.81 -58.55
N GLU A 6 16.59 7.66 -59.19
CA GLU A 6 16.01 6.38 -58.74
C GLU A 6 17.14 5.41 -58.41
N ARG A 7 17.59 5.38 -57.15
CA ARG A 7 18.02 4.18 -56.42
C ARG A 7 18.60 4.52 -55.04
N HIS A 8 18.12 3.75 -54.05
CA HIS A 8 18.67 3.48 -52.71
C HIS A 8 18.09 4.26 -51.52
N ALA A 9 16.83 3.97 -51.19
CA ALA A 9 16.49 3.66 -49.80
C ALA A 9 16.39 2.13 -49.69
N PRO A 10 17.17 1.45 -48.82
CA PRO A 10 16.94 0.05 -48.55
C PRO A 10 15.58 -0.09 -47.85
N LEU A 11 14.67 -0.86 -48.45
CA LEU A 11 13.47 -1.39 -47.79
C LEU A 11 13.91 -2.44 -46.75
N THR A 12 14.59 -2.02 -45.69
CA THR A 12 14.83 -2.89 -44.53
C THR A 12 13.49 -3.12 -43.87
N ALA A 13 13.01 -4.36 -43.87
CA ALA A 13 11.81 -4.74 -43.13
C ALA A 13 11.92 -4.22 -41.68
N PRO A 14 10.83 -3.67 -41.10
CA PRO A 14 10.90 -3.12 -39.75
C PRO A 14 11.33 -4.22 -38.77
N THR A 15 12.46 -4.02 -38.10
CA THR A 15 13.04 -4.96 -37.14
C THR A 15 12.01 -5.34 -36.08
N ALA A 16 11.95 -6.64 -35.73
CA ALA A 16 11.07 -7.11 -34.68
C ALA A 16 11.45 -6.44 -33.34
N LEU A 17 10.44 -6.06 -32.54
CA LEU A 17 10.70 -5.39 -31.26
C LEU A 17 11.51 -6.29 -30.30
N TYR A 18 11.36 -7.61 -30.43
CA TYR A 18 12.16 -8.58 -29.69
C TYR A 18 13.65 -8.49 -30.00
N ASP A 19 14.03 -8.47 -31.28
CA ASP A 19 15.43 -8.38 -31.70
C ASP A 19 16.04 -7.04 -31.28
N GLN A 20 15.26 -5.97 -31.34
CA GLN A 20 15.65 -4.66 -30.83
C GLN A 20 15.88 -4.68 -29.31
N ALA A 21 14.98 -5.28 -28.54
CA ALA A 21 15.16 -5.43 -27.09
C ALA A 21 16.43 -6.23 -26.75
N ARG A 22 16.70 -7.32 -27.48
CA ARG A 22 17.93 -8.12 -27.33
C ARG A 22 19.18 -7.28 -27.61
N HIS A 23 19.16 -6.48 -28.67
CA HIS A 23 20.27 -5.61 -29.02
C HIS A 23 20.53 -4.55 -27.94
N LEU A 24 19.48 -3.90 -27.44
CA LEU A 24 19.58 -2.90 -26.36
C LEU A 24 20.12 -3.51 -25.05
N LEU A 25 19.64 -4.70 -24.68
CA LEU A 25 20.16 -5.45 -23.54
C LEU A 25 21.64 -5.81 -23.71
N GLY A 26 22.03 -6.31 -24.89
CA GLY A 26 23.42 -6.66 -25.18
C GLY A 26 24.40 -5.48 -25.12
N GLY A 27 23.91 -4.26 -25.39
CA GLY A 27 24.71 -3.03 -25.28
C GLY A 27 24.77 -2.41 -23.89
N SER A 28 24.10 -2.98 -22.89
CA SER A 28 23.98 -2.38 -21.56
C SER A 28 24.93 -3.01 -20.54
N ALA A 29 25.40 -2.22 -19.58
CA ALA A 29 26.31 -2.69 -18.54
C ALA A 29 25.68 -3.87 -17.76
N GLY A 30 26.36 -5.01 -17.76
CA GLY A 30 25.87 -6.24 -17.12
C GLY A 30 24.62 -6.86 -17.77
N GLY A 31 24.19 -6.37 -18.93
CA GLY A 31 22.97 -6.83 -19.59
C GLY A 31 21.68 -6.44 -18.88
N ILE A 32 21.71 -5.41 -18.03
CA ILE A 32 20.57 -4.92 -17.23
C ILE A 32 19.96 -3.70 -17.93
N PRO A 33 18.62 -3.61 -18.05
CA PRO A 33 17.99 -2.43 -18.63
C PRO A 33 18.24 -1.18 -17.76
N PRO A 34 18.29 0.02 -18.36
CA PRO A 34 18.36 1.26 -17.60
C PRO A 34 17.09 1.45 -16.77
N TRP A 35 17.18 2.34 -15.79
CA TRP A 35 16.01 2.72 -14.99
C TRP A 35 14.84 3.20 -15.87
N ARG A 36 13.61 2.77 -15.53
CA ARG A 36 12.38 2.92 -16.33
C ARG A 36 12.40 2.18 -17.66
N GLY A 37 13.42 1.40 -17.96
CA GLY A 37 13.54 0.67 -19.22
C GLY A 37 13.76 1.59 -20.41
N TYR A 38 13.81 1.01 -21.61
CA TYR A 38 13.94 1.76 -22.85
C TYR A 38 12.58 2.27 -23.32
N GLY A 39 12.60 3.41 -24.01
CA GLY A 39 11.43 3.86 -24.78
C GLY A 39 11.22 2.98 -26.01
N LEU A 40 9.95 2.78 -26.40
CA LEU A 40 9.66 2.19 -27.69
C LEU A 40 10.14 3.13 -28.83
N PRO A 41 10.60 2.57 -29.97
CA PRO A 41 10.95 3.38 -31.13
C PRO A 41 9.75 4.22 -31.59
N ARG A 42 9.97 5.53 -31.75
CA ARG A 42 8.95 6.45 -32.28
C ARG A 42 8.70 6.14 -33.75
N ARG A 43 7.48 5.74 -34.10
CA ARG A 43 6.98 5.84 -35.48
C ARG A 43 6.24 7.16 -35.64
N THR A 44 6.40 7.77 -36.82
CA THR A 44 5.61 8.93 -37.23
C THR A 44 4.13 8.57 -37.17
N ALA A 45 3.36 9.40 -36.46
CA ALA A 45 1.91 9.24 -36.41
C ALA A 45 1.35 9.40 -37.82
N THR A 46 0.53 8.45 -38.25
CA THR A 46 -0.31 8.63 -39.43
C THR A 46 -1.27 9.77 -39.14
N GLY A 47 -1.35 10.78 -40.01
CA GLY A 47 -2.23 11.95 -39.85
C GLY A 47 -3.73 11.64 -39.92
N ALA A 48 -4.12 10.38 -39.72
CA ALA A 48 -5.50 9.94 -39.65
C ALA A 48 -6.14 10.29 -38.29
N ARG A 49 -7.45 10.52 -38.31
CA ARG A 49 -8.23 10.78 -37.11
C ARG A 49 -8.11 9.61 -36.12
N PRO A 50 -7.94 9.88 -34.81
CA PRO A 50 -7.92 8.82 -33.81
C PRO A 50 -9.24 8.04 -33.76
N LEU A 51 -9.16 6.71 -33.67
CA LEU A 51 -10.30 5.89 -33.30
C LEU A 51 -10.75 6.25 -31.89
N SER A 52 -12.07 6.26 -31.67
CA SER A 52 -12.66 6.20 -30.34
C SER A 52 -12.34 4.86 -29.66
N GLY A 53 -12.54 4.80 -28.33
CA GLY A 53 -12.28 3.58 -27.56
C GLY A 53 -13.15 2.39 -28.00
N GLU A 54 -14.39 2.64 -28.39
CA GLU A 54 -15.34 1.61 -28.86
C GLU A 54 -14.99 1.10 -30.26
N GLU A 55 -14.63 2.00 -31.19
CA GLU A 55 -14.15 1.61 -32.53
C GLU A 55 -12.87 0.77 -32.44
N ALA A 56 -11.92 1.17 -31.59
CA ALA A 56 -10.69 0.41 -31.36
C ALA A 56 -10.99 -0.96 -30.73
N TRP A 57 -11.93 -1.04 -29.79
CA TRP A 57 -12.35 -2.30 -29.16
C TRP A 57 -12.93 -3.28 -30.19
N SER A 58 -13.87 -2.80 -31.02
CA SER A 58 -14.47 -3.58 -32.10
C SER A 58 -13.43 -4.01 -33.13
N GLY A 59 -12.55 -3.08 -33.55
CA GLY A 59 -11.47 -3.36 -34.49
C GLY A 59 -10.48 -4.42 -33.98
N VAL A 60 -10.17 -4.45 -32.69
CA VAL A 60 -9.35 -5.53 -32.12
C VAL A 60 -10.09 -6.86 -32.20
N ARG A 61 -11.38 -6.93 -31.82
CA ARG A 61 -12.15 -8.18 -31.92
C ARG A 61 -12.24 -8.69 -33.36
N GLU A 62 -12.51 -7.81 -34.31
CA GLU A 62 -12.56 -8.14 -35.74
C GLU A 62 -11.20 -8.66 -36.22
N ALA A 63 -10.09 -8.05 -35.81
CA ALA A 63 -8.76 -8.49 -36.20
C ALA A 63 -8.46 -9.94 -35.78
N PHE A 64 -9.09 -10.43 -34.70
CA PHE A 64 -8.96 -11.78 -34.17
C PHE A 64 -10.03 -12.77 -34.68
N SER A 65 -10.99 -12.36 -35.51
CA SER A 65 -12.06 -13.23 -36.01
C SER A 65 -12.02 -13.37 -37.53
N PRO A 66 -11.71 -14.57 -38.08
CA PRO A 66 -11.21 -15.76 -37.37
C PRO A 66 -9.77 -15.57 -36.87
N LEU A 67 -9.32 -16.46 -35.96
CA LEU A 67 -7.98 -16.40 -35.36
C LEU A 67 -6.90 -16.38 -36.47
N PRO A 68 -5.99 -15.38 -36.50
CA PRO A 68 -4.95 -15.31 -37.52
C PRO A 68 -3.97 -16.48 -37.45
N GLY A 69 -3.57 -17.02 -38.60
CA GLY A 69 -2.56 -18.08 -38.68
C GLY A 69 -1.12 -17.60 -38.43
N ASP A 70 -0.85 -16.31 -38.56
CA ASP A 70 0.49 -15.73 -38.45
C ASP A 70 0.49 -14.25 -37.98
N ALA A 71 1.67 -13.78 -37.59
CA ALA A 71 1.88 -12.43 -37.06
C ALA A 71 1.75 -11.32 -38.12
N VAL A 72 2.05 -11.60 -39.39
CA VAL A 72 1.96 -10.62 -40.48
C VAL A 72 0.51 -10.31 -40.79
N THR A 73 -0.34 -11.35 -40.82
CA THR A 73 -1.79 -11.25 -41.02
C THR A 73 -2.42 -10.37 -39.94
N LEU A 74 -2.13 -10.61 -38.66
CA LEU A 74 -2.67 -9.77 -37.59
C LEU A 74 -2.17 -8.31 -37.67
N GLN A 75 -0.88 -8.09 -37.98
CA GLN A 75 -0.33 -6.75 -38.15
C GLN A 75 -1.01 -5.98 -39.30
N ARG A 76 -1.28 -6.65 -40.43
CA ARG A 76 -2.02 -6.06 -41.55
C ARG A 76 -3.46 -5.72 -41.16
N ARG A 77 -4.14 -6.60 -40.40
CA ARG A 77 -5.49 -6.34 -39.90
C ARG A 77 -5.52 -5.14 -38.95
N PHE A 78 -4.60 -5.05 -38.00
CA PHE A 78 -4.48 -3.88 -37.12
C PHE A 78 -4.21 -2.59 -37.88
N ALA A 79 -3.31 -2.61 -38.87
CA ALA A 79 -3.06 -1.44 -39.71
C ALA A 79 -4.30 -1.01 -40.50
N ARG A 80 -5.01 -1.97 -41.12
CA ARG A 80 -6.26 -1.72 -41.86
C ARG A 80 -7.36 -1.14 -40.97
N LEU A 81 -7.45 -1.61 -39.73
CA LEU A 81 -8.47 -1.22 -38.76
C LEU A 81 -8.06 -0.02 -37.89
N GLY A 82 -6.93 0.63 -38.17
CA GLY A 82 -6.47 1.82 -37.43
C GLY A 82 -6.03 1.56 -35.98
N VAL A 83 -5.72 0.31 -35.62
CA VAL A 83 -5.27 -0.05 -34.27
C VAL A 83 -3.79 0.33 -34.09
N GLU A 84 -3.55 1.39 -33.31
CA GLU A 84 -2.23 1.97 -33.07
C GLU A 84 -1.68 1.69 -31.66
N ALA A 85 -0.40 2.07 -31.41
CA ALA A 85 0.29 1.89 -30.13
C ALA A 85 -0.40 2.56 -28.92
N ARG A 86 -1.17 3.64 -29.15
CA ARG A 86 -1.98 4.27 -28.10
C ARG A 86 -3.13 3.38 -27.61
N HIS A 87 -3.60 2.43 -28.43
CA HIS A 87 -4.68 1.50 -28.07
C HIS A 87 -4.18 0.25 -27.33
N ARG A 88 -2.90 0.16 -26.93
CA ARG A 88 -2.31 -1.03 -26.28
C ARG A 88 -3.10 -1.56 -25.08
N HIS A 89 -3.63 -0.67 -24.24
CA HIS A 89 -4.41 -1.08 -23.07
C HIS A 89 -5.73 -1.74 -23.48
N LEU A 90 -6.39 -1.23 -24.52
CA LEU A 90 -7.58 -1.86 -25.11
C LEU A 90 -7.26 -3.20 -25.76
N VAL A 91 -6.16 -3.29 -26.52
CA VAL A 91 -5.71 -4.56 -27.12
C VAL A 91 -5.53 -5.64 -26.06
N ARG A 92 -4.87 -5.30 -24.95
CA ARG A 92 -4.70 -6.21 -23.81
C ARG A 92 -6.05 -6.67 -23.26
N SER A 93 -6.95 -5.76 -22.94
CA SER A 93 -8.27 -6.08 -22.37
C SER A 93 -9.10 -6.98 -23.29
N VAL A 94 -9.19 -6.61 -24.59
CA VAL A 94 -9.93 -7.41 -25.57
C VAL A 94 -9.34 -8.82 -25.72
N VAL A 95 -8.01 -8.94 -25.76
CA VAL A 95 -7.35 -10.25 -25.86
C VAL A 95 -7.51 -11.06 -24.56
N ALA A 96 -7.59 -10.42 -23.39
CA ALA A 96 -7.89 -11.09 -22.13
C ALA A 96 -9.28 -11.75 -22.14
N GLU A 97 -10.25 -11.10 -22.77
CA GLU A 97 -11.66 -11.52 -22.84
C GLU A 97 -12.00 -12.35 -24.09
N LEU A 98 -11.04 -12.54 -25.02
CA LEU A 98 -11.30 -13.24 -26.28
C LEU A 98 -11.80 -14.67 -26.00
N PRO A 99 -12.98 -15.07 -26.55
CA PRO A 99 -13.44 -16.44 -26.44
C PRO A 99 -12.53 -17.35 -27.25
N LEU A 100 -11.86 -18.29 -26.57
CA LEU A 100 -10.95 -19.25 -27.18
C LEU A 100 -11.42 -20.68 -26.86
N PRO A 101 -12.15 -21.33 -27.78
CA PRO A 101 -12.53 -22.74 -27.66
C PRO A 101 -11.32 -23.62 -27.41
N ALA A 102 -11.52 -24.76 -26.73
CA ALA A 102 -10.41 -25.65 -26.35
C ALA A 102 -9.52 -26.05 -27.55
N GLY A 103 -10.12 -26.31 -28.72
CA GLY A 103 -9.40 -26.66 -29.95
C GLY A 103 -8.56 -25.54 -30.59
N GLU A 104 -8.75 -24.28 -30.19
CA GLU A 104 -8.01 -23.12 -30.73
C GLU A 104 -6.90 -22.64 -29.79
N ARG A 105 -6.81 -23.16 -28.56
CA ARG A 105 -5.86 -22.69 -27.54
C ARG A 105 -4.41 -22.89 -27.95
N ASP A 106 -4.08 -24.01 -28.58
CA ASP A 106 -2.71 -24.29 -29.04
C ASP A 106 -2.32 -23.40 -30.23
N ALA A 107 -3.26 -23.15 -31.15
CA ALA A 107 -3.07 -22.21 -32.24
C ALA A 107 -2.87 -20.78 -31.71
N ALA A 108 -3.67 -20.36 -30.73
CA ALA A 108 -3.55 -19.07 -30.07
C ALA A 108 -2.22 -18.92 -29.31
N ARG A 109 -1.75 -19.97 -28.63
CA ARG A 109 -0.41 -19.98 -27.99
C ARG A 109 0.69 -19.84 -29.04
N THR A 110 0.64 -20.61 -30.13
CA THR A 110 1.62 -20.51 -31.22
C THR A 110 1.61 -19.13 -31.88
N LEU A 111 0.42 -18.54 -32.09
CA LEU A 111 0.29 -17.16 -32.56
C LEU A 111 0.94 -16.18 -31.58
N GLY A 112 0.66 -16.32 -30.28
CA GLY A 112 1.28 -15.52 -29.22
C GLY A 112 2.81 -15.55 -29.27
N ARG A 113 3.39 -16.75 -29.37
CA ARG A 113 4.84 -16.98 -29.54
C ARG A 113 5.42 -16.29 -30.77
N ARG A 114 4.71 -16.37 -31.90
CA ARG A 114 5.12 -15.72 -33.15
C ARG A 114 5.05 -14.20 -33.02
N LEU A 115 3.99 -13.67 -32.44
CA LEU A 115 3.79 -12.23 -32.25
C LEU A 115 4.89 -11.63 -31.38
N VAL A 116 5.20 -12.23 -30.24
CA VAL A 116 6.25 -11.68 -29.35
C VAL A 116 7.64 -11.74 -29.96
N ARG A 117 7.92 -12.68 -30.88
CA ARG A 117 9.26 -12.85 -31.50
C ARG A 117 9.44 -12.08 -32.80
N THR A 118 8.38 -11.97 -33.62
CA THR A 118 8.51 -11.52 -35.02
C THR A 118 7.74 -10.23 -35.32
N ALA A 119 6.82 -9.79 -34.45
CA ALA A 119 6.08 -8.58 -34.71
C ALA A 119 6.92 -7.31 -34.48
N SER A 120 6.72 -6.32 -35.34
CA SER A 120 7.40 -5.02 -35.29
C SER A 120 6.49 -3.88 -34.84
N THR A 121 5.23 -4.19 -34.51
CA THR A 121 4.26 -3.19 -34.04
C THR A 121 3.85 -3.44 -32.58
N VAL A 122 3.68 -2.35 -31.84
CA VAL A 122 3.31 -2.37 -30.42
C VAL A 122 1.97 -3.09 -30.18
N PRO A 123 0.89 -2.86 -30.97
CA PRO A 123 -0.36 -3.60 -30.79
C PRO A 123 -0.21 -5.10 -30.98
N ALA A 124 0.56 -5.55 -31.99
CA ALA A 124 0.77 -6.96 -32.25
C ALA A 124 1.59 -7.65 -31.15
N VAL A 125 2.66 -7.00 -30.66
CA VAL A 125 3.43 -7.53 -29.51
C VAL A 125 2.59 -7.52 -28.25
N THR A 126 1.76 -6.49 -28.03
CA THR A 126 0.83 -6.41 -26.89
C THR A 126 -0.17 -7.58 -26.91
N ALA A 127 -0.75 -7.87 -28.08
CA ALA A 127 -1.58 -9.04 -28.29
C ALA A 127 -0.83 -10.34 -27.99
N GLY A 128 0.42 -10.46 -28.44
CA GLY A 128 1.27 -11.62 -28.16
C GLY A 128 1.51 -11.84 -26.66
N ILE A 129 1.88 -10.78 -25.94
CA ILE A 129 2.06 -10.82 -24.48
C ILE A 129 0.76 -11.22 -23.78
N ALA A 130 -0.38 -10.65 -24.18
CA ALA A 130 -1.68 -10.96 -23.59
C ALA A 130 -2.11 -12.42 -23.83
N LEU A 131 -1.87 -12.98 -25.03
CA LEU A 131 -2.11 -14.39 -25.32
C LEU A 131 -1.22 -15.32 -24.46
N LEU A 132 0.07 -14.98 -24.33
CA LEU A 132 1.01 -15.77 -23.52
C LEU A 132 0.73 -15.65 -22.02
N GLY A 133 0.22 -14.52 -21.53
CA GLY A 133 -0.25 -14.41 -20.15
C GLY A 133 -1.41 -15.38 -19.84
N ARG A 134 -2.29 -15.65 -20.83
CA ARG A 134 -3.43 -16.57 -20.66
C ARG A 134 -3.07 -18.04 -20.88
N LEU A 135 -2.24 -18.31 -21.89
CA LEU A 135 -2.05 -19.65 -22.45
C LEU A 135 -0.59 -20.11 -22.45
N GLY A 136 0.34 -19.25 -22.07
CA GLY A 136 1.77 -19.53 -22.12
C GLY A 136 2.22 -20.61 -21.16
N THR A 137 3.49 -20.95 -21.27
CA THR A 137 4.20 -21.96 -20.48
C THR A 137 5.54 -21.40 -20.00
N LEU A 138 6.31 -22.16 -19.23
CA LEU A 138 7.64 -21.75 -18.77
C LEU A 138 8.62 -21.46 -19.93
N GLU A 139 8.44 -22.08 -21.11
CA GLU A 139 9.26 -21.80 -22.31
C GLU A 139 9.15 -20.35 -22.79
N ASP A 140 8.06 -19.67 -22.42
CA ASP A 140 7.73 -18.32 -22.87
C ASP A 140 8.35 -17.24 -21.96
N VAL A 141 8.90 -17.62 -20.81
CA VAL A 141 9.48 -16.68 -19.83
C VAL A 141 10.63 -15.87 -20.43
N ALA A 142 11.54 -16.51 -21.16
CA ALA A 142 12.71 -15.84 -21.72
C ALA A 142 12.34 -14.73 -22.71
N CYS A 143 11.32 -14.92 -23.55
CA CYS A 143 10.92 -13.88 -24.50
C CYS A 143 10.18 -12.72 -23.83
N LEU A 144 9.34 -13.01 -22.84
CA LEU A 144 8.66 -11.99 -22.05
C LEU A 144 9.63 -11.12 -21.25
N ARG A 145 10.66 -11.72 -20.63
CA ARG A 145 11.72 -10.98 -19.91
C ARG A 145 12.43 -9.98 -20.82
N VAL A 146 12.77 -10.40 -22.04
CA VAL A 146 13.43 -9.53 -23.02
C VAL A 146 12.51 -8.38 -23.42
N LEU A 147 11.23 -8.62 -23.69
CA LEU A 147 10.31 -7.54 -24.07
C LEU A 147 9.98 -6.59 -22.92
N ALA A 148 10.04 -7.06 -21.68
CA ALA A 148 9.71 -6.27 -20.51
C ALA A 148 10.68 -5.10 -20.26
N VAL A 149 11.82 -5.05 -20.95
CA VAL A 149 12.77 -3.93 -20.89
C VAL A 149 12.22 -2.65 -21.49
N PHE A 150 11.19 -2.74 -22.34
CA PHE A 150 10.52 -1.55 -22.84
C PHE A 150 9.52 -1.05 -21.81
N ARG A 151 9.69 0.22 -21.39
CA ARG A 151 8.87 0.88 -20.38
C ARG A 151 7.37 0.67 -20.57
N ASP A 152 6.92 0.80 -21.81
CA ASP A 152 5.51 0.77 -22.20
C ASP A 152 4.93 -0.67 -22.21
N LEU A 153 5.81 -1.69 -22.25
CA LEU A 153 5.43 -3.11 -22.23
C LEU A 153 5.70 -3.77 -20.87
N THR A 154 6.57 -3.18 -20.02
CA THR A 154 7.00 -3.76 -18.75
C THR A 154 5.84 -4.22 -17.89
N GLY A 155 4.80 -3.39 -17.72
CA GLY A 155 3.65 -3.75 -16.89
C GLY A 155 2.96 -5.00 -17.39
N MET A 156 2.67 -5.07 -18.68
CA MET A 156 1.97 -6.20 -19.28
C MET A 156 2.81 -7.47 -19.28
N ALA A 157 4.11 -7.34 -19.53
CA ALA A 157 5.03 -8.48 -19.49
C ALA A 157 5.22 -9.00 -18.07
N VAL A 158 5.32 -8.13 -17.05
CA VAL A 158 5.35 -8.54 -15.64
C VAL A 158 4.06 -9.24 -15.25
N ASP A 159 2.89 -8.72 -15.64
CA ASP A 159 1.61 -9.35 -15.32
C ASP A 159 1.49 -10.76 -15.96
N ALA A 160 1.99 -10.94 -17.19
CA ALA A 160 2.07 -12.24 -17.83
C ALA A 160 3.08 -13.17 -17.12
N LEU A 161 4.25 -12.64 -16.73
CA LEU A 161 5.25 -13.40 -15.99
C LEU A 161 4.76 -13.79 -14.59
N ASP A 162 3.93 -13.00 -13.90
CA ASP A 162 3.38 -13.34 -12.58
C ASP A 162 2.54 -14.63 -12.60
N LEU A 163 1.96 -14.96 -13.76
CA LEU A 163 1.21 -16.19 -13.98
C LEU A 163 2.12 -17.37 -14.35
N LEU A 164 3.23 -17.12 -15.05
CA LEU A 164 4.14 -18.15 -15.58
C LEU A 164 5.32 -18.45 -14.65
N ASP A 165 6.07 -17.42 -14.26
CA ASP A 165 7.23 -17.49 -13.37
C ASP A 165 7.38 -16.16 -12.58
N ARG A 166 6.87 -16.18 -11.35
CA ARG A 166 6.88 -15.02 -10.45
C ARG A 166 8.28 -14.51 -10.12
N ARG A 167 9.27 -15.41 -10.08
CA ARG A 167 10.66 -15.02 -9.85
C ARG A 167 11.13 -14.10 -10.97
N SER A 168 10.98 -14.51 -12.22
CA SER A 168 11.32 -13.68 -13.38
C SER A 168 10.51 -12.39 -13.43
N ALA A 169 9.22 -12.45 -13.09
CA ALA A 169 8.37 -11.26 -12.98
C ALA A 169 8.96 -10.24 -12.00
N ALA A 170 9.36 -10.70 -10.81
CA ALA A 170 9.89 -9.87 -9.75
C ALA A 170 11.27 -9.30 -10.08
N VAL A 171 12.18 -10.08 -10.65
CA VAL A 171 13.51 -9.61 -11.10
C VAL A 171 13.37 -8.49 -12.13
N VAL A 172 12.50 -8.67 -13.13
CA VAL A 172 12.22 -7.66 -14.16
C VAL A 172 11.58 -6.42 -13.56
N TRP A 173 10.60 -6.61 -12.67
CA TRP A 173 9.91 -5.50 -12.02
C TRP A 173 10.89 -4.65 -11.18
N LEU A 174 11.76 -5.30 -10.41
CA LEU A 174 12.79 -4.61 -9.62
C LEU A 174 13.75 -3.84 -10.52
N ALA A 175 14.25 -4.48 -11.58
CA ALA A 175 15.19 -3.85 -12.52
C ALA A 175 14.62 -2.60 -13.20
N VAL A 176 13.34 -2.62 -13.59
CA VAL A 176 12.75 -1.52 -14.37
C VAL A 176 12.05 -0.47 -13.51
N ARG A 177 11.40 -0.87 -12.40
CA ARG A 177 10.49 0.00 -11.63
C ARG A 177 11.02 0.42 -10.27
N ALA A 178 11.87 -0.36 -9.62
CA ALA A 178 12.36 -0.03 -8.29
C ALA A 178 13.61 0.88 -8.39
N ARG A 179 13.43 2.21 -8.36
CA ARG A 179 14.55 3.16 -8.33
C ARG A 179 15.04 3.39 -6.92
N ARG A 180 16.20 2.81 -6.57
CA ARG A 180 17.00 3.15 -5.39
C ARG A 180 18.41 2.65 -5.66
N ASP A 181 19.42 3.51 -5.53
CA ASP A 181 20.83 3.11 -5.67
C ASP A 181 21.16 1.98 -4.68
N GLU A 182 20.45 1.96 -3.55
CA GLU A 182 20.53 0.95 -2.50
C GLU A 182 20.04 -0.45 -2.92
N LEU A 183 19.16 -0.56 -3.93
CA LEU A 183 18.67 -1.86 -4.45
C LEU A 183 19.53 -2.37 -5.62
N GLN A 184 20.38 -1.51 -6.18
CA GLN A 184 21.12 -1.81 -7.40
C GLN A 184 22.02 -3.06 -7.25
N PRO A 185 22.82 -3.23 -6.18
CA PRO A 185 23.64 -4.43 -6.03
C PRO A 185 22.81 -5.73 -6.01
N LEU A 186 21.69 -5.73 -5.28
CA LEU A 186 20.77 -6.87 -5.23
C LEU A 186 20.18 -7.17 -6.61
N VAL A 187 19.75 -6.14 -7.35
CA VAL A 187 19.22 -6.32 -8.72
C VAL A 187 20.28 -6.90 -9.65
N HIS A 188 21.55 -6.49 -9.52
CA HIS A 188 22.65 -7.06 -10.33
C HIS A 188 22.85 -8.55 -10.02
N ALA A 189 22.92 -8.91 -8.73
CA ALA A 189 23.05 -10.30 -8.31
C ALA A 189 21.87 -11.17 -8.79
N LEU A 190 20.65 -10.65 -8.67
CA LEU A 190 19.42 -11.30 -9.14
C LEU A 190 19.41 -11.51 -10.65
N TRP A 191 19.85 -10.49 -11.41
CA TRP A 191 19.88 -10.55 -12.87
C TRP A 191 20.93 -11.53 -13.39
N ALA A 192 22.10 -11.57 -12.75
CA ALA A 192 23.18 -12.51 -13.04
C ALA A 192 22.87 -13.94 -12.59
N GLY A 193 21.89 -14.13 -11.69
CA GLY A 193 21.55 -15.44 -11.14
C GLY A 193 22.56 -15.95 -10.11
N ASP A 194 23.40 -15.08 -9.53
CA ASP A 194 24.38 -15.45 -8.52
C ASP A 194 23.71 -15.55 -7.13
N ARG A 195 23.39 -16.78 -6.73
CA ARG A 195 22.72 -17.06 -5.46
C ARG A 195 23.52 -16.59 -4.23
N ARG A 196 24.85 -16.66 -4.27
CA ARG A 196 25.70 -16.24 -3.12
C ARG A 196 25.70 -14.72 -3.00
N ALA A 197 25.84 -14.02 -4.13
CA ALA A 197 25.73 -12.56 -4.15
C ALA A 197 24.33 -12.10 -3.74
N VAL A 198 23.26 -12.76 -4.21
CA VAL A 198 21.87 -12.44 -3.80
C VAL A 198 21.72 -12.50 -2.29
N ARG A 199 22.23 -13.55 -1.63
CA ARG A 199 22.19 -13.66 -0.17
C ARG A 199 22.96 -12.52 0.51
N ALA A 200 24.19 -12.25 0.07
CA ALA A 200 25.03 -11.20 0.66
C ALA A 200 24.38 -9.81 0.55
N GLU A 201 23.84 -9.48 -0.62
CA GLU A 201 23.18 -8.20 -0.88
C GLU A 201 21.84 -8.08 -0.15
N LEU A 202 21.07 -9.16 -0.08
CA LEU A 202 19.81 -9.19 0.67
C LEU A 202 20.03 -8.91 2.17
N VAL A 203 21.05 -9.52 2.77
CA VAL A 203 21.40 -9.28 4.18
C VAL A 203 21.89 -7.85 4.40
N SER A 204 22.62 -7.29 3.44
CA SER A 204 23.22 -5.95 3.52
C SER A 204 22.23 -4.82 3.20
N LEU A 205 21.05 -5.16 2.67
CA LEU A 205 20.02 -4.20 2.30
C LEU A 205 19.64 -3.27 3.47
N PRO A 206 19.55 -1.95 3.26
CA PRO A 206 19.04 -1.06 4.30
C PRO A 206 17.63 -1.45 4.73
N ALA A 207 17.39 -1.60 6.04
CA ALA A 207 16.07 -1.97 6.58
C ALA A 207 15.06 -0.78 6.63
N SER A 208 15.51 0.43 6.27
CA SER A 208 14.72 1.65 6.44
C SER A 208 13.46 1.66 5.56
N PRO A 209 12.30 2.09 6.11
CA PRO A 209 11.02 2.14 5.39
C PRO A 209 11.06 3.00 4.13
N ARG A 210 11.99 3.96 4.07
CA ARG A 210 12.14 4.88 2.94
C ARG A 210 12.51 4.14 1.64
N PHE A 211 13.16 2.98 1.74
CA PHE A 211 13.73 2.27 0.60
C PHE A 211 12.89 1.07 0.14
N VAL A 212 12.22 0.39 1.09
CA VAL A 212 11.47 -0.84 0.82
C VAL A 212 10.03 -0.66 1.26
N ASN A 213 9.15 -0.33 0.32
CA ASN A 213 7.70 -0.37 0.52
C ASN A 213 7.15 -1.80 0.38
N SER A 214 5.84 -1.99 0.60
CA SER A 214 5.18 -3.31 0.56
C SER A 214 5.43 -4.06 -0.77
N ALA A 215 5.21 -3.38 -1.91
CA ALA A 215 5.40 -3.97 -3.23
C ALA A 215 6.86 -4.36 -3.48
N VAL A 216 7.81 -3.48 -3.14
CA VAL A 216 9.24 -3.80 -3.24
C VAL A 216 9.61 -4.98 -2.34
N ALA A 217 9.06 -5.06 -1.12
CA ALA A 217 9.33 -6.16 -0.19
C ALA A 217 8.88 -7.51 -0.77
N ARG A 218 7.67 -7.59 -1.31
CA ARG A 218 7.19 -8.79 -2.00
C ARG A 218 8.07 -9.15 -3.18
N ARG A 219 8.39 -8.18 -4.03
CA ARG A 219 9.22 -8.43 -5.22
C ARG A 219 10.62 -8.89 -4.85
N ILE A 220 11.22 -8.37 -3.77
CA ILE A 220 12.49 -8.90 -3.24
C ILE A 220 12.32 -10.35 -2.80
N ALA A 221 11.27 -10.67 -2.02
CA ALA A 221 11.04 -12.03 -1.53
C ALA A 221 10.84 -13.05 -2.67
N GLU A 222 10.03 -12.70 -3.67
CA GLU A 222 9.78 -13.52 -4.87
C GLU A 222 11.06 -13.69 -5.72
N ALA A 223 11.81 -12.61 -5.97
CA ALA A 223 13.00 -12.64 -6.80
C ALA A 223 14.13 -13.48 -6.17
N CYS A 224 14.27 -13.37 -4.84
CA CYS A 224 15.27 -14.10 -4.06
C CYS A 224 14.90 -15.57 -3.81
N GLN A 225 13.64 -15.98 -4.06
CA GLN A 225 13.10 -17.28 -3.63
C GLN A 225 13.37 -17.50 -2.13
N LEU A 226 12.82 -16.61 -1.30
CA LEU A 226 13.20 -16.47 0.10
C LEU A 226 13.12 -17.77 0.91
N THR A 227 12.14 -18.64 0.63
CA THR A 227 12.03 -19.97 1.24
C THR A 227 13.24 -20.84 0.94
N ASP A 228 13.67 -20.89 -0.32
CA ASP A 228 14.81 -21.69 -0.75
C ASP A 228 16.11 -21.19 -0.08
N LEU A 229 16.26 -19.87 0.08
CA LEU A 229 17.41 -19.31 0.79
C LEU A 229 17.38 -19.66 2.28
N LEU A 230 16.23 -19.56 2.94
CA LEU A 230 16.09 -19.92 4.36
C LEU A 230 16.32 -21.41 4.60
N ASP A 231 15.93 -22.28 3.66
CA ASP A 231 16.17 -23.72 3.76
C ASP A 231 17.62 -24.09 3.44
N GLY A 232 18.27 -23.35 2.52
CA GLY A 232 19.68 -23.54 2.19
C GLY A 232 20.67 -23.05 3.27
N ASP A 233 20.28 -22.04 4.04
CA ASP A 233 21.13 -21.39 5.05
C ASP A 233 20.42 -21.32 6.43
N PRO A 234 20.09 -22.46 7.08
CA PRO A 234 19.21 -22.50 8.26
C PRO A 234 19.76 -21.83 9.51
N ASP A 235 21.08 -21.66 9.61
CA ASP A 235 21.76 -21.04 10.75
C ASP A 235 22.06 -19.55 10.55
N ASP A 236 21.70 -18.99 9.38
CA ASP A 236 21.89 -17.57 9.10
C ASP A 236 20.82 -16.69 9.76
N THR A 237 21.13 -16.22 10.96
CA THR A 237 20.25 -15.33 11.74
C THR A 237 20.04 -13.96 11.09
N ARG A 238 20.96 -13.48 10.25
CA ARG A 238 20.82 -12.19 9.56
C ARG A 238 19.85 -12.30 8.39
N LEU A 239 19.91 -13.40 7.65
CA LEU A 239 18.91 -13.73 6.62
C LEU A 239 17.53 -13.95 7.24
N LEU A 240 17.45 -14.64 8.38
CA LEU A 240 16.20 -14.85 9.11
C LEU A 240 15.56 -13.52 9.55
N ALA A 241 16.35 -12.61 10.14
CA ALA A 241 15.89 -11.27 10.51
C ALA A 241 15.44 -10.48 9.27
N ARG A 242 16.16 -10.62 8.14
CA ARG A 242 15.77 -9.96 6.90
C ARG A 242 14.44 -10.46 6.36
N ALA A 243 14.21 -11.78 6.40
CA ALA A 243 12.96 -12.39 5.99
C ALA A 243 11.77 -11.89 6.84
N GLY A 244 11.93 -11.85 8.16
CA GLY A 244 10.91 -11.28 9.05
C GLY A 244 10.67 -9.79 8.79
N GLY A 245 11.72 -9.01 8.53
CA GLY A 245 11.59 -7.60 8.15
C GLY A 245 10.80 -7.40 6.86
N LEU A 246 11.00 -8.26 5.84
CA LEU A 246 10.22 -8.22 4.60
C LEU A 246 8.74 -8.57 4.84
N LEU A 247 8.44 -9.56 5.70
CA LEU A 247 7.06 -9.87 6.08
C LEU A 247 6.38 -8.68 6.78
N VAL A 248 7.06 -8.03 7.73
CA VAL A 248 6.56 -6.82 8.40
C VAL A 248 6.24 -5.72 7.37
N ARG A 249 7.07 -5.57 6.32
CA ARG A 249 6.80 -4.60 5.24
C ARG A 249 5.61 -4.96 4.39
N MET A 250 5.47 -6.23 4.03
CA MET A 250 4.34 -6.71 3.22
C MET A 250 2.99 -6.60 3.97
N GLY A 251 3.02 -6.77 5.29
CA GLY A 251 1.84 -6.64 6.17
C GLY A 251 1.45 -5.20 6.53
N GLN A 252 2.19 -4.18 6.06
CA GLN A 252 1.84 -2.78 6.31
C GLN A 252 0.81 -2.29 5.29
N SER A 253 -0.38 -1.87 5.76
CA SER A 253 -1.51 -1.34 4.98
C SER A 253 -1.25 0.01 4.29
N ARG A 254 0.01 0.44 4.17
CA ARG A 254 0.42 1.70 3.52
C ARG A 254 0.49 1.64 1.98
N GLY A 255 0.33 0.45 1.42
CA GLY A 255 0.41 0.19 -0.02
C GLY A 255 -0.93 -0.12 -0.67
N ASP A 256 -0.92 -0.15 -1.99
CA ASP A 256 -2.01 -0.64 -2.84
C ASP A 256 -1.95 -2.19 -2.86
N VAL A 257 -3.11 -2.86 -2.84
CA VAL A 257 -3.33 -4.32 -2.89
C VAL A 257 -2.38 -5.12 -1.99
N SER A 258 -2.88 -5.59 -0.84
CA SER A 258 -2.16 -6.41 0.15
C SER A 258 -1.11 -7.40 -0.44
N ASP A 259 0.13 -6.94 -0.58
CA ASP A 259 1.22 -7.70 -1.21
C ASP A 259 1.53 -8.98 -0.44
N LEU A 260 1.29 -9.00 0.88
CA LEU A 260 1.41 -10.21 1.68
C LEU A 260 0.47 -11.33 1.19
N LEU A 261 -0.77 -10.99 0.79
CA LEU A 261 -1.71 -11.96 0.24
C LEU A 261 -1.35 -12.38 -1.20
N ALA A 262 -0.70 -11.49 -1.95
CA ALA A 262 -0.19 -11.83 -3.28
C ALA A 262 1.04 -12.75 -3.22
N TYR A 263 1.80 -12.72 -2.12
CA TYR A 263 2.99 -13.52 -1.89
C TYR A 263 2.65 -14.96 -1.49
N ARG A 264 2.73 -15.88 -2.47
CA ARG A 264 2.36 -17.30 -2.31
C ARG A 264 3.05 -18.02 -1.16
N ASP A 265 4.32 -17.67 -0.91
CA ASP A 265 5.12 -18.32 0.13
C ASP A 265 5.01 -17.64 1.50
N GLY A 266 4.12 -16.64 1.64
CA GLY A 266 3.97 -15.84 2.86
C GLY A 266 3.76 -16.68 4.12
N LEU A 267 2.86 -17.68 4.04
CA LEU A 267 2.60 -18.61 5.14
C LEU A 267 3.86 -19.40 5.54
N ARG A 268 4.58 -19.94 4.54
CA ARG A 268 5.79 -20.73 4.78
C ARG A 268 6.91 -19.88 5.38
N VAL A 269 7.09 -18.64 4.90
CA VAL A 269 8.08 -17.72 5.46
C VAL A 269 7.71 -17.35 6.89
N TYR A 270 6.43 -17.12 7.21
CA TYR A 270 5.99 -16.89 8.59
C TYR A 270 6.36 -18.06 9.50
N GLU A 271 6.05 -19.29 9.08
CA GLU A 271 6.37 -20.50 9.83
C GLU A 271 7.88 -20.62 10.07
N LEU A 272 8.70 -20.43 9.03
CA LEU A 272 10.16 -20.50 9.12
C LEU A 272 10.75 -19.42 10.03
N VAL A 273 10.27 -18.18 9.91
CA VAL A 273 10.74 -17.05 10.73
C VAL A 273 10.37 -17.26 12.19
N VAL A 274 9.12 -17.59 12.49
CA VAL A 274 8.63 -17.73 13.87
C VAL A 274 9.22 -18.97 14.54
N SER A 275 9.25 -20.12 13.87
CA SER A 275 9.80 -21.36 14.45
C SER A 275 11.30 -21.24 14.78
N ARG A 276 12.05 -20.43 14.02
CA ARG A 276 13.48 -20.21 14.23
C ARG A 276 13.79 -18.92 15.01
N ALA A 277 12.78 -18.16 15.42
CA ALA A 277 12.95 -16.85 16.07
C ALA A 277 13.81 -16.90 17.34
N GLY A 278 13.81 -18.02 18.07
CA GLY A 278 14.65 -18.22 19.26
C GLY A 278 16.16 -18.17 19.01
N ARG A 279 16.59 -18.31 17.74
CA ARG A 279 17.98 -18.19 17.29
C ARG A 279 18.42 -16.75 17.04
N LEU A 280 17.48 -15.82 16.89
CA LEU A 280 17.80 -14.41 16.66
C LEU A 280 18.48 -13.81 17.89
N PRO A 281 19.49 -12.93 17.71
CA PRO A 281 20.02 -12.16 18.82
C PRO A 281 18.94 -11.22 19.37
N PRO A 282 18.82 -11.05 20.71
CA PRO A 282 17.82 -10.21 21.33
C PRO A 282 18.17 -8.72 21.21
N THR A 283 18.12 -8.21 19.98
CA THR A 283 18.31 -6.79 19.66
C THR A 283 16.97 -6.07 19.64
N LEU A 284 17.00 -4.74 19.80
CA LEU A 284 15.80 -3.90 19.69
C LEU A 284 15.10 -4.07 18.33
N ASP A 285 15.87 -4.18 17.24
CA ASP A 285 15.36 -4.43 15.89
C ASP A 285 14.59 -5.74 15.78
N ASN A 286 15.17 -6.82 16.30
CA ASN A 286 14.56 -8.15 16.24
C ASN A 286 13.32 -8.22 17.14
N ALA A 287 13.37 -7.61 18.33
CA ALA A 287 12.22 -7.56 19.24
C ALA A 287 11.03 -6.84 18.59
N ALA A 288 11.30 -5.68 17.97
CA ALA A 288 10.28 -4.92 17.27
C ALA A 288 9.74 -5.61 16.02
N MET A 289 10.60 -6.29 15.26
CA MET A 289 10.19 -7.12 14.13
C MET A 289 9.24 -8.25 14.59
N LEU A 290 9.64 -9.02 15.61
CA LEU A 290 8.83 -10.12 16.13
C LEU A 290 7.49 -9.64 16.70
N LEU A 291 7.47 -8.50 17.41
CA LEU A 291 6.23 -7.89 17.89
C LEU A 291 5.34 -7.41 16.73
N SER A 292 5.93 -6.85 15.67
CA SER A 292 5.17 -6.45 14.48
C SER A 292 4.53 -7.64 13.77
N LEU A 293 5.25 -8.77 13.68
CA LEU A 293 4.69 -10.04 13.15
C LEU A 293 3.56 -10.55 14.05
N ALA A 294 3.69 -10.48 15.38
CA ALA A 294 2.64 -10.88 16.31
C ALA A 294 1.36 -10.02 16.16
N LEU A 295 1.52 -8.70 15.98
CA LEU A 295 0.40 -7.78 15.71
C LEU A 295 -0.29 -8.07 14.38
N ASP A 296 0.47 -8.48 13.36
CA ASP A 296 -0.09 -8.85 12.06
C ASP A 296 -0.84 -10.19 12.13
N LEU A 297 -0.30 -11.19 12.85
CA LEU A 297 -0.95 -12.50 13.06
C LEU A 297 -2.19 -12.44 13.96
N SER A 298 -2.26 -11.45 14.87
CA SER A 298 -3.40 -11.31 15.79
C SER A 298 -4.60 -10.61 15.15
N SER A 299 -4.36 -9.51 14.42
CA SER A 299 -5.42 -8.61 13.95
C SER A 299 -5.16 -7.96 12.59
N GLY A 300 -3.99 -8.18 11.99
CA GLY A 300 -3.57 -7.56 10.73
C GLY A 300 -3.83 -8.42 9.49
N ILE A 301 -3.17 -8.09 8.39
CA ILE A 301 -3.30 -8.78 7.11
C ILE A 301 -2.91 -10.26 7.23
N GLY A 302 -1.91 -10.57 8.07
CA GLY A 302 -1.44 -11.93 8.30
C GLY A 302 -2.54 -12.89 8.75
N VAL A 303 -3.63 -12.41 9.35
CA VAL A 303 -4.82 -13.21 9.70
C VAL A 303 -5.48 -13.82 8.46
N LEU A 304 -5.41 -13.17 7.30
CA LEU A 304 -6.11 -13.52 6.08
C LEU A 304 -5.38 -14.52 5.19
N LEU A 305 -4.17 -14.96 5.58
CA LEU A 305 -3.50 -16.07 4.92
C LEU A 305 -4.28 -17.37 5.15
N ASP A 306 -4.13 -18.34 4.23
CA ASP A 306 -4.83 -19.62 4.27
C ASP A 306 -4.23 -20.58 5.31
N TRP A 307 -4.34 -20.21 6.60
CA TRP A 307 -3.79 -20.95 7.72
C TRP A 307 -4.46 -22.31 7.91
N PRO A 308 -3.68 -23.40 8.04
CA PRO A 308 -4.17 -24.64 8.64
C PRO A 308 -4.81 -24.38 10.01
N PRO A 309 -5.88 -25.11 10.38
CA PRO A 309 -6.52 -24.98 11.68
C PRO A 309 -5.50 -25.04 12.82
N GLY A 310 -5.52 -24.06 13.72
CA GLY A 310 -4.64 -23.98 14.90
C GLY A 310 -3.21 -23.48 14.65
N LEU A 311 -2.67 -23.53 13.42
CA LEU A 311 -1.28 -23.15 13.15
C LEU A 311 -1.00 -21.68 13.51
N ARG A 312 -1.88 -20.76 13.08
CA ARG A 312 -1.76 -19.33 13.41
C ARG A 312 -1.69 -19.07 14.91
N ALA A 313 -2.58 -19.72 15.68
CA ALA A 313 -2.62 -19.57 17.12
C ALA A 313 -1.36 -20.13 17.79
N ALA A 314 -0.86 -21.27 17.32
CA ALA A 314 0.39 -21.86 17.82
C ALA A 314 1.61 -20.97 17.55
N LEU A 315 1.70 -20.34 16.37
CA LEU A 315 2.76 -19.38 16.06
C LEU A 315 2.67 -18.12 16.94
N LEU A 316 1.46 -17.61 17.16
CA LEU A 316 1.23 -16.46 18.03
C LEU A 316 1.60 -16.77 19.49
N GLU A 317 1.25 -17.96 19.98
CA GLU A 317 1.63 -18.43 21.31
C GLU A 317 3.15 -18.62 21.45
N ALA A 318 3.81 -19.16 20.43
CA ALA A 318 5.26 -19.29 20.38
C ALA A 318 5.97 -17.92 20.45
N LEU A 319 5.49 -16.92 19.70
CA LEU A 319 5.97 -15.54 19.79
C LEU A 319 5.75 -14.95 21.18
N GLY A 320 4.59 -15.20 21.79
CA GLY A 320 4.26 -14.74 23.14
C GLY A 320 5.20 -15.30 24.20
N ARG A 321 5.49 -16.60 24.15
CA ARG A 321 6.49 -17.23 25.04
C ARG A 321 7.87 -16.64 24.85
N LEU A 322 8.31 -16.48 23.60
CA LEU A 322 9.64 -15.96 23.27
C LEU A 322 9.80 -14.51 23.77
N LEU A 323 8.86 -13.62 23.44
CA LEU A 323 8.92 -12.21 23.82
C LEU A 323 8.74 -11.97 25.33
N ALA A 324 8.21 -12.95 26.06
CA ALA A 324 8.14 -12.91 27.52
C ALA A 324 9.47 -13.27 28.22
N GLU A 325 10.45 -13.86 27.51
CA GLU A 325 11.74 -14.21 28.12
C GLU A 325 12.51 -12.95 28.55
N PRO A 326 13.23 -12.97 29.70
CA PRO A 326 13.93 -11.80 30.22
C PRO A 326 14.89 -11.13 29.24
N ARG A 327 15.57 -11.91 28.39
CA ARG A 327 16.50 -11.40 27.37
C ARG A 327 15.83 -10.53 26.31
N TRP A 328 14.55 -10.77 26.01
CA TRP A 328 13.78 -9.99 25.04
C TRP A 328 13.12 -8.78 25.70
N VAL A 329 12.73 -8.89 26.96
CA VAL A 329 12.22 -7.75 27.75
C VAL A 329 13.31 -6.70 27.97
N SER A 330 14.56 -7.12 28.14
CA SER A 330 15.71 -6.21 28.27
C SER A 330 16.28 -5.72 26.93
N ALA A 331 15.83 -6.29 25.81
CA ALA A 331 16.26 -5.89 24.46
C ALA A 331 15.73 -4.48 24.15
N GLY A 332 16.52 -3.46 24.50
CA GLY A 332 16.14 -2.05 24.38
C GLY A 332 16.29 -1.22 25.67
N ALA A 333 16.80 -1.82 26.76
CA ALA A 333 17.05 -1.12 28.02
C ALA A 333 18.26 -0.15 27.98
N SER A 334 19.10 -0.23 26.95
CA SER A 334 20.23 0.68 26.76
C SER A 334 19.75 2.04 26.25
N ALA A 335 20.14 3.13 26.93
CA ALA A 335 19.76 4.51 26.61
C ALA A 335 20.26 4.93 25.21
N GLY A 336 19.41 4.70 24.22
CA GLY A 336 19.60 5.11 22.84
C GLY A 336 19.19 6.54 22.54
N ASP A 337 19.27 6.92 21.26
CA ASP A 337 18.67 8.15 20.74
C ASP A 337 17.13 8.18 20.95
N ALA A 338 16.49 9.30 20.60
CA ALA A 338 15.05 9.46 20.80
C ALA A 338 14.20 8.39 20.10
N GLU A 339 14.65 7.88 18.94
CA GLU A 339 13.93 6.86 18.17
C GLU A 339 14.00 5.50 18.86
N GLN A 340 15.18 5.12 19.35
CA GLN A 340 15.36 3.89 20.13
C GLN A 340 14.51 3.92 21.41
N ARG A 341 14.45 5.07 22.11
CA ARG A 341 13.58 5.22 23.30
C ARG A 341 12.10 5.05 22.95
N ARG A 342 11.61 5.71 21.90
CA ARG A 342 10.22 5.57 21.42
C ARG A 342 9.87 4.11 21.12
N ARG A 343 10.79 3.41 20.46
CA ARG A 343 10.60 2.01 20.09
C ARG A 343 10.63 1.06 21.28
N SER A 344 11.56 1.24 22.22
CA SER A 344 11.60 0.48 23.48
C SER A 344 10.31 0.68 24.30
N ASP A 345 9.82 1.92 24.39
CA ASP A 345 8.57 2.23 25.08
C ASP A 345 7.35 1.66 24.37
N TRP A 346 7.35 1.66 23.03
CA TRP A 346 6.33 0.99 22.23
C TRP A 346 6.31 -0.52 22.49
N ILE A 347 7.47 -1.20 22.52
CA ILE A 347 7.55 -2.64 22.85
C ILE A 347 6.99 -2.89 24.25
N ARG A 348 7.33 -2.06 25.23
CA ARG A 348 6.86 -2.21 26.61
C ARG A 348 5.35 -2.11 26.74
N ARG A 349 4.73 -1.13 26.06
CA ARG A 349 3.27 -0.90 26.09
C ARG A 349 2.51 -1.94 25.28
N THR A 350 2.99 -2.24 24.09
CA THR A 350 2.27 -3.05 23.08
C THR A 350 2.58 -4.54 23.21
N GLY A 351 3.70 -4.91 23.83
CA GLY A 351 4.26 -6.26 23.82
C GLY A 351 3.35 -7.37 24.36
N ARG A 352 2.35 -7.03 25.18
CA ARG A 352 1.36 -8.01 25.68
C ARG A 352 0.08 -8.05 24.85
N GLN A 353 -0.20 -7.01 24.07
CA GLN A 353 -1.46 -6.84 23.36
C GLN A 353 -1.81 -8.00 22.41
N PRO A 354 -0.92 -8.44 21.49
CA PRO A 354 -1.29 -9.47 20.51
C PRO A 354 -1.55 -10.84 21.14
N PHE A 355 -1.17 -11.04 22.40
CA PHE A 355 -1.31 -12.30 23.14
C PHE A 355 -2.49 -12.30 24.12
N ARG A 356 -3.23 -11.19 24.21
CA ARG A 356 -4.49 -11.16 24.96
C ARG A 356 -5.51 -12.02 24.22
N SER A 357 -6.38 -12.69 24.96
CA SER A 357 -7.31 -13.70 24.42
C SER A 357 -8.05 -13.20 23.19
N PRO A 358 -8.09 -13.97 22.09
CA PRO A 358 -8.83 -13.61 20.90
C PRO A 358 -10.32 -13.50 21.20
N ALA A 359 -11.04 -12.71 20.39
CA ALA A 359 -12.50 -12.67 20.44
C ALA A 359 -13.06 -14.08 20.29
N ALA A 360 -14.05 -14.43 21.12
CA ALA A 360 -14.80 -15.65 20.93
C ALA A 360 -15.41 -15.67 19.52
N SER A 361 -15.48 -16.85 18.91
CA SER A 361 -16.17 -17.08 17.63
C SER A 361 -17.59 -16.52 17.69
N GLY A 362 -18.04 -15.75 16.69
CA GLY A 362 -19.31 -15.03 16.68
C GLY A 362 -19.22 -13.56 17.13
N GLY A 363 -18.03 -13.07 17.50
CA GLY A 363 -17.85 -11.78 18.16
C GLY A 363 -17.44 -10.62 17.23
N PHE A 364 -18.00 -9.45 17.52
CA PHE A 364 -17.46 -8.15 17.11
C PHE A 364 -16.32 -7.75 18.05
N ARG A 365 -15.18 -7.31 17.51
CA ARG A 365 -14.01 -6.92 18.30
C ARG A 365 -13.26 -5.77 17.65
N ILE A 366 -12.73 -4.85 18.45
CA ILE A 366 -11.91 -3.73 18.01
C ILE A 366 -10.54 -3.81 18.67
N GLU A 367 -9.50 -4.00 17.87
CA GLU A 367 -8.11 -3.94 18.34
C GLU A 367 -7.48 -2.61 17.91
N VAL A 368 -7.10 -1.78 18.88
CA VAL A 368 -6.40 -0.53 18.59
C VAL A 368 -4.89 -0.80 18.52
N VAL A 369 -4.32 -0.74 17.32
CA VAL A 369 -2.93 -1.14 17.07
C VAL A 369 -2.07 0.06 16.73
N ALA A 370 -1.05 0.31 17.54
CA ALA A 370 0.06 1.19 17.19
C ALA A 370 1.18 0.36 16.56
N GLY A 371 1.58 0.69 15.33
CA GLY A 371 2.71 0.03 14.67
C GLY A 371 4.07 0.54 15.17
N ASP A 372 5.14 -0.11 14.72
CA ASP A 372 6.51 0.27 15.05
C ASP A 372 6.80 1.75 14.74
N PRO A 373 7.22 2.57 15.74
CA PRO A 373 7.56 3.97 15.56
C PRO A 373 8.60 4.22 14.46
N ALA A 374 9.54 3.29 14.26
CA ALA A 374 10.57 3.38 13.22
C ALA A 374 9.99 3.37 11.81
N HIS A 375 8.74 2.97 11.67
CA HIS A 375 8.00 2.94 10.40
C HIS A 375 7.01 4.09 10.30
N ARG A 376 6.86 4.88 11.37
CA ARG A 376 5.83 5.92 11.54
C ARG A 376 4.43 5.39 11.21
N ALA A 377 4.16 4.10 11.39
CA ALA A 377 2.89 3.48 10.97
C ALA A 377 1.69 4.19 11.61
N PRO A 378 0.55 4.32 10.89
CA PRO A 378 -0.65 4.90 11.48
C PRO A 378 -1.14 4.02 12.62
N ILE A 379 -1.86 4.61 13.56
CA ILE A 379 -2.58 3.87 14.59
C ILE A 379 -3.94 3.50 14.00
N GLU A 380 -4.27 2.22 14.08
CA GLU A 380 -5.46 1.65 13.46
C GLU A 380 -6.44 1.19 14.52
N ALA A 381 -7.73 1.50 14.37
CA ALA A 381 -8.80 0.79 15.08
C ALA A 381 -9.29 -0.37 14.21
N ARG A 382 -8.64 -1.53 14.35
CA ARG A 382 -8.89 -2.71 13.53
C ARG A 382 -10.17 -3.41 13.99
N VAL A 383 -11.20 -3.33 13.15
CA VAL A 383 -12.45 -4.08 13.34
C VAL A 383 -12.25 -5.52 12.90
N LEU A 384 -12.54 -6.45 13.80
CA LEU A 384 -12.55 -7.90 13.59
C LEU A 384 -14.00 -8.40 13.70
N ILE A 385 -14.42 -9.19 12.71
CA ILE A 385 -15.68 -9.95 12.73
C ILE A 385 -15.29 -11.42 12.68
N ASP A 386 -15.69 -12.20 13.68
CA ASP A 386 -15.29 -13.61 13.82
C ASP A 386 -13.78 -13.81 13.82
N GLY A 387 -13.06 -12.85 14.42
CA GLY A 387 -11.60 -12.83 14.45
C GLY A 387 -10.94 -12.51 13.11
N ARG A 388 -11.70 -12.17 12.07
CA ARG A 388 -11.21 -11.80 10.74
C ARG A 388 -11.23 -10.28 10.54
N PRO A 389 -10.13 -9.65 10.10
CA PRO A 389 -10.04 -8.20 9.96
C PRO A 389 -10.77 -7.67 8.74
N VAL A 390 -11.72 -6.76 8.98
CA VAL A 390 -12.65 -6.23 7.98
C VAL A 390 -11.94 -5.41 6.92
N VAL A 391 -11.15 -4.40 7.33
CA VAL A 391 -10.51 -3.46 6.40
C VAL A 391 -9.56 -4.15 5.41
N PRO A 392 -8.57 -4.95 5.83
CA PRO A 392 -7.69 -5.63 4.88
C PRO A 392 -8.41 -6.73 4.08
N ALA A 393 -9.51 -7.30 4.57
CA ALA A 393 -10.29 -8.28 3.81
C ALA A 393 -11.12 -7.66 2.69
N LEU A 394 -11.56 -6.41 2.87
CA LEU A 394 -12.51 -5.77 1.97
C LEU A 394 -11.90 -4.66 1.11
N PHE A 395 -10.97 -3.86 1.64
CA PHE A 395 -10.50 -2.64 0.99
C PHE A 395 -9.05 -2.72 0.52
N GLY A 396 -8.14 -3.25 1.34
CA GLY A 396 -6.75 -3.57 0.94
C GLY A 396 -5.88 -2.43 0.37
N ARG A 397 -6.34 -1.17 0.39
CA ARG A 397 -5.66 0.02 -0.18
C ARG A 397 -5.28 1.09 0.85
N GLY A 398 -5.54 0.81 2.12
CA GLY A 398 -5.34 1.73 3.23
C GLY A 398 -5.52 1.06 4.58
N PRO A 399 -5.01 1.68 5.65
CA PRO A 399 -5.23 1.26 7.03
C PRO A 399 -6.69 1.49 7.45
N ALA A 400 -7.11 0.84 8.54
CA ALA A 400 -8.34 1.26 9.22
C ALA A 400 -8.17 2.68 9.78
N HIS A 401 -9.27 3.41 9.89
CA HIS A 401 -9.25 4.75 10.49
C HIS A 401 -8.77 4.71 11.95
N SER A 402 -8.29 5.86 12.41
CA SER A 402 -7.71 5.98 13.74
C SER A 402 -8.78 5.78 14.83
N PRO A 403 -8.39 5.36 16.04
CA PRO A 403 -9.32 5.25 17.17
C PRO A 403 -10.00 6.58 17.50
N GLU A 404 -9.34 7.72 17.29
CA GLU A 404 -9.96 9.03 17.52
C GLU A 404 -11.11 9.32 16.56
N TYR A 405 -11.08 8.76 15.35
CA TYR A 405 -12.14 8.93 14.36
C TYR A 405 -13.27 7.92 14.56
N LEU A 406 -12.94 6.65 14.80
CA LEU A 406 -13.95 5.58 14.90
C LEU A 406 -14.60 5.48 16.30
N LEU A 407 -13.81 5.68 17.36
CA LEU A 407 -14.23 5.49 18.75
C LEU A 407 -14.53 6.81 19.45
N ASP A 408 -13.56 7.73 19.49
CA ASP A 408 -13.71 8.98 20.27
C ASP A 408 -14.82 9.88 19.69
N ASP A 409 -14.92 9.98 18.36
CA ASP A 409 -16.01 10.70 17.69
C ASP A 409 -17.36 9.92 17.70
N GLY A 410 -17.40 8.74 18.33
CA GLY A 410 -18.62 7.95 18.50
C GLY A 410 -19.20 7.36 17.21
N ARG A 411 -18.43 7.32 16.12
CA ARG A 411 -18.92 6.90 14.79
C ARG A 411 -19.40 5.46 14.75
N LEU A 412 -18.80 4.58 15.54
CA LEU A 412 -19.23 3.18 15.63
C LEU A 412 -20.42 2.98 16.59
N ARG A 413 -20.93 4.01 17.28
CA ARG A 413 -22.12 3.85 18.16
C ARG A 413 -23.38 3.64 17.32
N ALA A 414 -24.09 2.55 17.58
CA ALA A 414 -25.32 2.21 16.86
C ALA A 414 -26.52 2.96 17.47
N GLY A 415 -27.19 3.77 16.65
CA GLY A 415 -28.48 4.41 16.97
C GLY A 415 -29.63 3.75 16.21
N THR A 416 -30.87 4.14 16.55
CA THR A 416 -32.07 3.70 15.80
C THR A 416 -32.08 4.22 14.36
N GLU A 417 -31.52 5.41 14.13
CA GLU A 417 -31.29 5.96 12.80
C GLU A 417 -30.05 5.32 12.15
N PRO A 418 -30.16 4.78 10.93
CA PRO A 418 -29.03 4.27 10.18
C PRO A 418 -27.99 5.36 9.91
N ARG A 419 -26.71 5.05 10.11
CA ARG A 419 -25.60 5.97 9.87
C ARG A 419 -24.54 5.33 9.00
N GLU A 420 -24.12 6.03 7.96
CA GLU A 420 -22.97 5.61 7.14
C GLU A 420 -21.66 5.98 7.86
N VAL A 421 -20.75 5.01 7.96
CA VAL A 421 -19.46 5.14 8.63
C VAL A 421 -18.35 4.73 7.67
N GLN A 422 -17.38 5.64 7.46
CA GLN A 422 -16.15 5.33 6.75
C GLN A 422 -15.23 4.54 7.70
N LEU A 423 -14.92 3.29 7.38
CA LEU A 423 -14.03 2.43 8.17
C LEU A 423 -12.55 2.60 7.78
N ALA A 424 -12.30 2.93 6.52
CA ALA A 424 -10.96 3.10 5.97
C ALA A 424 -10.98 4.05 4.78
N GLU A 425 -9.86 4.73 4.55
CA GLU A 425 -9.58 5.53 3.37
C GLU A 425 -8.25 5.06 2.77
N ALA A 426 -8.11 5.13 1.45
CA ALA A 426 -6.83 4.85 0.82
C ALA A 426 -5.74 5.82 1.31
N ASN A 427 -4.49 5.36 1.36
CA ASN A 427 -3.37 6.21 1.79
C ASN A 427 -3.16 7.46 0.92
N CYS A 428 -3.60 7.43 -0.35
CA CYS A 428 -3.51 8.57 -1.25
C CYS A 428 -4.62 9.58 -0.97
N THR A 429 -5.87 9.17 -1.13
CA THR A 429 -7.13 9.86 -0.78
C THR A 429 -8.29 8.99 -1.28
N GLU A 430 -9.51 9.26 -0.78
CA GLU A 430 -10.73 8.68 -1.33
C GLU A 430 -10.88 8.94 -2.84
N GLY A 431 -10.58 10.15 -3.30
CA GLY A 431 -10.71 10.51 -4.71
C GLY A 431 -9.77 9.75 -5.65
N CYS A 432 -8.67 9.20 -5.15
CA CYS A 432 -7.67 8.49 -5.95
C CYS A 432 -7.85 6.98 -5.92
N CYS A 433 -7.91 6.37 -4.72
CA CYS A 433 -8.01 4.91 -4.59
C CYS A 433 -9.19 4.44 -3.74
N GLY A 434 -10.03 5.35 -3.24
CA GLY A 434 -11.28 4.99 -2.60
C GLY A 434 -11.31 5.03 -1.08
N ALA A 435 -12.43 4.56 -0.56
CA ALA A 435 -12.68 4.34 0.86
C ALA A 435 -13.67 3.17 1.05
N LEU A 436 -13.69 2.63 2.26
CA LEU A 436 -14.63 1.59 2.70
C LEU A 436 -15.65 2.18 3.65
N TYR A 437 -16.93 1.97 3.34
CA TYR A 437 -18.06 2.40 4.14
C TYR A 437 -18.94 1.22 4.56
N VAL A 438 -19.64 1.40 5.68
CA VAL A 438 -20.71 0.51 6.16
C VAL A 438 -21.83 1.35 6.75
N THR A 439 -23.07 0.90 6.65
CA THR A 439 -24.20 1.49 7.38
C THR A 439 -24.43 0.71 8.67
N ILE A 440 -24.45 1.43 9.79
CA ILE A 440 -24.68 0.86 11.12
C ILE A 440 -26.05 1.34 11.62
N ARG A 441 -26.88 0.41 12.09
CA ARG A 441 -28.12 0.73 12.82
C ARG A 441 -28.35 -0.24 13.97
N ARG A 442 -29.08 0.22 14.98
CA ARG A 442 -29.62 -0.60 16.05
C ARG A 442 -31.03 -1.05 15.68
N ASP A 443 -31.23 -2.36 15.65
CA ASP A 443 -32.50 -3.05 15.45
C ASP A 443 -32.88 -3.79 16.72
N ALA A 444 -33.61 -3.11 17.62
CA ALA A 444 -33.97 -3.61 18.94
C ALA A 444 -32.74 -4.13 19.75
N HIS A 445 -32.60 -5.45 19.86
CA HIS A 445 -31.54 -6.16 20.58
C HIS A 445 -30.34 -6.52 19.70
N GLN A 446 -30.34 -6.08 18.44
CA GLN A 446 -29.26 -6.33 17.50
C GLN A 446 -28.67 -5.04 16.95
N VAL A 447 -27.39 -5.06 16.63
CA VAL A 447 -26.74 -4.05 15.79
C VAL A 447 -26.50 -4.69 14.43
N VAL A 448 -26.96 -4.01 13.38
CA VAL A 448 -26.86 -4.47 11.99
C VAL A 448 -25.86 -3.60 11.25
N TRP A 449 -24.90 -4.26 10.60
CA TRP A 449 -23.96 -3.66 9.66
C TRP A 449 -24.34 -4.12 8.25
N GLU A 450 -24.76 -3.19 7.41
CA GLU A 450 -25.27 -3.46 6.06
C GLU A 450 -24.85 -2.37 5.07
N ASN A 451 -25.26 -2.50 3.80
CA ASN A 451 -24.96 -1.53 2.73
C ASN A 451 -23.47 -1.19 2.62
N TRP A 452 -22.62 -2.22 2.66
CA TRP A 452 -21.19 -2.06 2.48
C TRP A 452 -20.88 -1.45 1.12
N ARG A 453 -20.03 -0.42 1.11
CA ARG A 453 -19.68 0.33 -0.10
C ARG A 453 -18.19 0.51 -0.19
N GLN A 454 -17.62 0.14 -1.33
CA GLN A 454 -16.24 0.47 -1.70
C GLN A 454 -16.31 1.49 -2.82
N THR A 455 -15.76 2.68 -2.60
CA THR A 455 -15.55 3.62 -3.70
C THR A 455 -14.26 3.22 -4.40
N LEU A 456 -14.30 2.88 -5.69
CA LEU A 456 -13.11 2.50 -6.44
C LEU A 456 -13.09 3.30 -7.74
N PRO A 457 -12.26 4.36 -7.82
CA PRO A 457 -12.19 5.20 -9.02
C PRO A 457 -11.85 4.37 -10.27
N GLY A 458 -12.67 4.49 -11.31
CA GLY A 458 -12.46 3.81 -12.59
C GLY A 458 -12.90 2.34 -12.66
N SER A 459 -13.39 1.75 -11.56
CA SER A 459 -14.06 0.44 -11.62
C SER A 459 -15.47 0.61 -12.19
N ARG A 460 -15.81 -0.15 -13.24
CA ARG A 460 -17.18 -0.23 -13.77
C ARG A 460 -18.01 -1.32 -13.10
N GLU A 461 -17.37 -2.18 -12.31
CA GLU A 461 -18.03 -3.25 -11.58
C GLU A 461 -18.50 -2.74 -10.22
N PRO A 462 -19.78 -2.94 -9.87
CA PRO A 462 -20.24 -2.67 -8.51
C PRO A 462 -19.46 -3.53 -7.53
N ALA A 463 -19.06 -2.94 -6.40
CA ALA A 463 -18.39 -3.68 -5.33
C ALA A 463 -19.25 -4.89 -4.92
N PRO A 464 -18.65 -6.04 -4.59
CA PRO A 464 -19.41 -7.22 -4.15
C PRO A 464 -20.36 -6.85 -3.01
N ALA A 465 -21.65 -7.21 -3.16
CA ALA A 465 -22.61 -7.03 -2.08
C ALA A 465 -22.25 -7.95 -0.92
N LEU A 466 -21.68 -7.38 0.14
CA LEU A 466 -21.34 -8.12 1.34
C LEU A 466 -22.60 -8.38 2.17
N PRO A 467 -22.73 -9.58 2.76
CA PRO A 467 -23.89 -9.89 3.59
C PRO A 467 -23.95 -8.96 4.81
N ALA A 468 -25.18 -8.69 5.26
CA ALA A 468 -25.38 -7.94 6.49
C ALA A 468 -24.86 -8.75 7.70
N CYS A 469 -24.03 -8.13 8.52
CA CYS A 469 -23.57 -8.71 9.77
C CYS A 469 -24.50 -8.26 10.91
N ARG A 470 -24.78 -9.18 11.84
CA ARG A 470 -25.67 -8.92 12.99
C ARG A 470 -24.96 -9.28 14.27
N PHE A 471 -25.02 -8.39 15.24
CA PHE A 471 -24.39 -8.54 16.55
C PHE A 471 -25.43 -8.34 17.63
N GLU A 472 -25.28 -9.01 18.77
CA GLU A 472 -26.07 -8.70 19.96
C GLU A 472 -25.68 -7.30 20.47
N ALA A 473 -26.68 -6.46 20.74
CA ALA A 473 -26.47 -5.04 20.99
C ALA A 473 -25.68 -4.76 22.27
N ALA A 474 -25.93 -5.49 23.36
CA ALA A 474 -25.21 -5.29 24.61
C ALA A 474 -23.72 -5.68 24.48
N ALA A 475 -23.40 -6.77 23.79
CA ALA A 475 -22.05 -7.21 23.51
C ALA A 475 -21.30 -6.21 22.60
N TYR A 476 -21.99 -5.69 21.58
CA TYR A 476 -21.45 -4.64 20.71
C TYR A 476 -21.12 -3.37 21.51
N GLU A 477 -22.05 -2.88 22.33
CA GLU A 477 -21.86 -1.68 23.15
C GLU A 477 -20.78 -1.85 24.21
N ALA A 478 -20.72 -3.02 24.86
CA ALA A 478 -19.67 -3.36 25.82
C ALA A 478 -18.28 -3.35 25.15
N GLU A 479 -18.17 -3.88 23.93
CA GLU A 479 -16.92 -3.87 23.18
C GLU A 479 -16.51 -2.45 22.75
N ILE A 480 -17.45 -1.63 22.28
CA ILE A 480 -17.19 -0.21 21.96
C ILE A 480 -16.71 0.54 23.20
N ALA A 481 -17.37 0.36 24.35
CA ALA A 481 -16.98 0.99 25.61
C ALA A 481 -15.59 0.54 26.06
N ARG A 482 -15.29 -0.76 25.95
CA ARG A 482 -13.98 -1.32 26.27
C ARG A 482 -12.90 -0.73 25.37
N ALA A 483 -13.12 -0.71 24.07
CA ALA A 483 -12.16 -0.21 23.09
C ALA A 483 -11.92 1.30 23.23
N ALA A 484 -12.95 2.09 23.52
CA ALA A 484 -12.83 3.53 23.75
C ALA A 484 -12.08 3.86 25.05
N THR A 485 -12.24 3.03 26.09
CA THR A 485 -11.55 3.18 27.39
C THR A 485 -10.11 2.66 27.35
N ASP A 486 -9.76 1.79 26.41
CA ASP A 486 -8.40 1.31 26.26
C ASP A 486 -7.48 2.43 25.75
N CYS A 487 -6.64 2.93 26.65
CA CYS A 487 -5.61 3.93 26.34
C CYS A 487 -4.20 3.35 26.33
N SER A 488 -4.03 2.03 26.41
CA SER A 488 -2.71 1.38 26.54
C SER A 488 -1.81 1.57 25.31
N TRP A 489 -2.41 1.86 24.16
CA TRP A 489 -1.73 2.18 22.91
C TRP A 489 -1.24 3.64 22.83
N SER A 490 -1.81 4.55 23.63
CA SER A 490 -1.50 5.98 23.60
C SER A 490 -0.23 6.28 24.40
N TRP A 491 0.65 7.13 23.85
CA TRP A 491 1.74 7.75 24.61
C TRP A 491 1.31 9.12 25.15
N ARG A 492 2.16 9.73 25.99
CA ARG A 492 1.82 10.92 26.80
C ARG A 492 1.28 12.08 25.95
N THR A 493 2.04 12.53 24.95
CA THR A 493 1.63 13.66 24.11
C THR A 493 0.40 13.36 23.26
N ARG A 494 0.21 12.11 22.83
CA ARG A 494 -1.03 11.73 22.17
C ARG A 494 -2.23 11.76 23.12
N ALA A 495 -2.05 11.35 24.37
CA ALA A 495 -3.09 11.45 25.39
C ALA A 495 -3.47 12.92 25.65
N VAL A 496 -2.49 13.81 25.74
CA VAL A 496 -2.72 15.27 25.83
C VAL A 496 -3.55 15.77 24.65
N ALA A 497 -3.17 15.41 23.42
CA ALA A 497 -3.90 15.80 22.21
C ALA A 497 -5.36 15.29 22.22
N ARG A 498 -5.59 14.03 22.64
CA ARG A 498 -6.94 13.46 22.76
C ARG A 498 -7.79 14.19 23.80
N LEU A 499 -7.22 14.50 24.97
CA LEU A 499 -7.89 15.23 26.03
C LEU A 499 -8.23 16.67 25.62
N ILE A 500 -7.34 17.36 24.90
CA ILE A 500 -7.62 18.68 24.32
C ILE A 500 -8.75 18.59 23.29
N LYS A 501 -8.72 17.58 22.41
CA LYS A 501 -9.79 17.35 21.43
C LYS A 501 -11.14 17.15 22.13
N ALA A 502 -11.19 16.30 23.16
CA ALA A 502 -12.39 16.05 23.94
C ALA A 502 -12.91 17.34 24.60
N GLY A 503 -12.04 18.09 25.29
CA GLY A 503 -12.43 19.35 25.93
C GLY A 503 -12.94 20.42 24.96
N LEU A 504 -12.41 20.46 23.73
CA LEU A 504 -12.89 21.35 22.66
C LEU A 504 -14.21 20.90 22.03
N VAL A 505 -14.51 19.60 22.04
CA VAL A 505 -15.82 19.08 21.62
C VAL A 505 -16.88 19.41 22.67
N GLU A 506 -16.54 19.28 23.95
CA GLU A 506 -17.42 19.63 25.07
C GLU A 506 -17.64 21.15 25.17
N ASN A 507 -16.62 21.95 24.84
CA ASN A 507 -16.66 23.41 24.96
C ASN A 507 -16.23 24.07 23.64
N PRO A 508 -17.08 24.04 22.59
CA PRO A 508 -16.76 24.61 21.28
C PRO A 508 -16.49 26.12 21.33
N ASP A 509 -17.04 26.80 22.34
CA ASP A 509 -16.90 28.25 22.54
C ASP A 509 -15.47 28.71 22.86
N LEU A 510 -14.61 27.79 23.29
CA LEU A 510 -13.20 28.09 23.56
C LEU A 510 -12.44 28.56 22.31
N LEU A 511 -12.81 28.09 21.12
CA LEU A 511 -12.22 28.54 19.85
C LEU A 511 -13.12 29.54 19.13
N SER A 512 -14.44 29.33 19.12
CA SER A 512 -15.35 30.19 18.34
C SER A 512 -15.27 31.64 18.78
N ARG A 513 -15.06 31.91 20.08
CA ARG A 513 -14.88 33.27 20.62
C ARG A 513 -13.69 34.05 20.04
N TRP A 514 -12.73 33.35 19.44
CA TRP A 514 -11.54 33.92 18.80
C TRP A 514 -11.65 33.93 17.28
N ASP A 515 -12.86 33.77 16.73
CA ASP A 515 -13.13 33.61 15.30
C ASP A 515 -12.43 32.36 14.71
N ALA A 516 -12.23 31.33 15.55
CA ALA A 516 -11.50 30.12 15.19
C ALA A 516 -12.39 28.88 15.17
N GLY A 517 -12.14 27.99 14.20
CA GLY A 517 -12.76 26.67 14.07
C GLY A 517 -11.75 25.56 14.32
N ARG A 518 -12.17 24.48 14.99
CA ARG A 518 -11.32 23.33 15.29
C ARG A 518 -10.77 22.69 14.01
N GLY A 519 -9.45 22.51 13.96
CA GLY A 519 -8.77 21.74 12.91
C GLY A 519 -8.39 20.33 13.38
N TRP A 520 -7.29 19.82 12.84
CA TRP A 520 -6.68 18.58 13.26
C TRP A 520 -5.96 18.72 14.61
N ILE A 521 -6.12 17.72 15.48
CA ILE A 521 -5.47 17.64 16.80
C ILE A 521 -4.88 16.23 16.94
N GLY A 522 -3.58 16.12 17.22
CA GLY A 522 -2.90 14.84 17.32
C GLY A 522 -1.42 14.99 17.67
N SER A 523 -0.66 13.91 17.62
CA SER A 523 0.79 13.96 17.81
C SER A 523 1.48 14.44 16.54
N GLY A 524 2.53 15.26 16.67
CA GLY A 524 3.26 15.81 15.54
C GLY A 524 3.76 14.74 14.54
N CYS A 525 3.58 15.00 13.25
CA CYS A 525 4.04 14.11 12.18
C CYS A 525 5.57 13.99 12.13
N ASP A 526 6.28 15.05 12.50
CA ASP A 526 7.74 15.14 12.49
C ASP A 526 8.35 14.72 13.84
N ASP A 527 7.69 15.12 14.92
CA ASP A 527 8.03 14.76 16.29
C ASP A 527 6.80 14.18 17.02
N PRO A 528 6.71 12.85 17.13
CA PRO A 528 5.64 12.17 17.86
C PRO A 528 5.56 12.58 19.34
N ASP A 529 6.64 13.12 19.92
CA ASP A 529 6.71 13.55 21.31
C ASP A 529 6.18 14.98 21.52
N THR A 530 5.44 15.51 20.54
CA THR A 530 4.71 16.77 20.64
C THR A 530 3.22 16.56 20.37
N ALA A 531 2.37 17.26 21.12
CA ALA A 531 0.96 17.42 20.78
C ALA A 531 0.80 18.65 19.90
N VAL A 532 -0.01 18.54 18.85
CA VAL A 532 -0.25 19.61 17.88
C VAL A 532 -1.74 19.86 17.81
N VAL A 533 -2.12 21.13 17.98
CA VAL A 533 -3.47 21.64 17.81
C VAL A 533 -3.45 22.56 16.60
N THR A 534 -4.25 22.25 15.58
CA THR A 534 -4.49 23.15 14.47
C THR A 534 -5.91 23.72 14.52
N PHE A 535 -6.07 24.94 14.05
CA PHE A 535 -7.37 25.60 13.95
C PHE A 535 -7.40 26.53 12.75
N TRP A 536 -8.58 26.70 12.18
CA TRP A 536 -8.86 27.63 11.10
C TRP A 536 -9.27 28.96 11.71
N TYR A 537 -8.87 30.07 11.11
CA TYR A 537 -9.26 31.41 11.51
C TYR A 537 -9.99 32.09 10.37
N VAL A 538 -11.19 32.59 10.67
CA VAL A 538 -12.05 33.34 9.75
C VAL A 538 -12.63 34.53 10.53
N PRO A 539 -12.17 35.77 10.29
CA PRO A 539 -12.71 36.95 10.97
C PRO A 539 -14.24 37.02 10.88
N GLY A 540 -14.90 37.38 11.97
CA GLY A 540 -16.37 37.48 12.03
C GLY A 540 -17.11 36.13 12.10
N LEU A 541 -16.41 35.01 12.25
CA LEU A 541 -17.02 33.70 12.46
C LEU A 541 -17.88 33.66 13.74
N ALA A 542 -17.40 34.23 14.84
CA ALA A 542 -18.09 34.29 16.12
C ALA A 542 -19.38 35.13 16.06
N SER A 543 -19.36 36.19 15.25
CA SER A 543 -20.49 37.12 15.07
C SER A 543 -21.48 36.64 13.99
N GLY A 544 -21.24 35.47 13.39
CA GLY A 544 -22.08 34.92 12.32
C GLY A 544 -21.94 35.66 10.99
N ARG A 545 -20.92 36.51 10.83
CA ARG A 545 -20.62 37.30 9.62
C ARG A 545 -19.20 37.00 9.13
N PRO A 546 -18.94 35.75 8.68
CA PRO A 546 -17.58 35.34 8.34
C PRO A 546 -17.07 36.07 7.10
N GLU A 547 -15.92 36.73 7.22
CA GLU A 547 -15.25 37.42 6.12
C GLU A 547 -14.37 36.46 5.31
N ARG A 548 -14.66 36.32 4.02
CA ARG A 548 -13.91 35.45 3.09
C ARG A 548 -13.72 34.03 3.66
N ALA A 549 -14.84 33.41 4.04
CA ALA A 549 -14.87 32.05 4.60
C ALA A 549 -14.24 30.99 3.66
N ASP A 550 -14.17 31.28 2.36
CA ASP A 550 -13.52 30.48 1.33
C ASP A 550 -11.98 30.51 1.41
N ARG A 551 -11.38 31.48 2.13
CA ARG A 551 -9.93 31.65 2.29
C ARG A 551 -9.53 31.75 3.77
N PRO A 552 -9.76 30.70 4.58
CA PRO A 552 -9.34 30.70 5.98
C PRO A 552 -7.81 30.67 6.11
N LEU A 553 -7.28 31.26 7.19
CA LEU A 553 -5.90 30.98 7.62
C LEU A 553 -5.90 29.76 8.53
N GLN A 554 -4.85 28.94 8.43
CA GLN A 554 -4.63 27.82 9.35
C GLN A 554 -3.48 28.15 10.29
N PHE A 555 -3.70 27.90 11.57
CA PHE A 555 -2.69 28.04 12.62
C PHE A 555 -2.32 26.67 13.20
N ARG A 556 -1.07 26.55 13.64
CA ARG A 556 -0.48 25.40 14.31
C ARG A 556 0.09 25.82 15.66
N TRP A 557 -0.45 25.23 16.72
CA TRP A 557 0.08 25.33 18.08
C TRP A 557 0.73 24.01 18.47
N VAL A 558 2.00 24.06 18.87
CA VAL A 558 2.77 22.90 19.33
C VAL A 558 2.89 22.95 20.86
N ILE A 559 2.55 21.84 21.50
CA ILE A 559 2.61 21.62 22.94
C ILE A 559 3.63 20.51 23.19
N THR A 560 4.75 20.85 23.83
CA THR A 560 5.83 19.93 24.20
C THR A 560 5.50 19.22 25.51
N ASP A 561 5.84 17.93 25.64
CA ASP A 561 5.73 17.23 26.94
C ASP A 561 6.56 17.95 28.01
N ASP A 562 5.92 18.38 29.09
CA ASP A 562 6.57 19.06 30.23
C ASP A 562 6.80 18.11 31.41
N GLY A 563 6.52 16.81 31.24
CA GLY A 563 6.65 15.79 32.27
C GLY A 563 5.46 15.70 33.23
N THR A 564 4.48 16.62 33.16
CA THR A 564 3.26 16.57 33.98
C THR A 564 2.24 15.57 33.44
N ALA A 565 1.32 15.12 34.29
CA ALA A 565 0.28 14.18 33.89
C ALA A 565 -0.53 14.73 32.68
N PRO A 566 -0.87 13.89 31.68
CA PRO A 566 -1.57 14.33 30.47
C PRO A 566 -2.84 15.14 30.75
N GLU A 567 -3.58 14.80 31.80
CA GLU A 567 -4.79 15.49 32.26
C GLU A 567 -4.49 16.92 32.70
N SER A 568 -3.44 17.10 33.50
CA SER A 568 -3.00 18.43 33.98
C SER A 568 -2.54 19.31 32.82
N GLN A 569 -1.78 18.73 31.89
CA GLN A 569 -1.25 19.46 30.73
C GLN A 569 -2.37 19.84 29.76
N ALA A 570 -3.29 18.93 29.46
CA ALA A 570 -4.46 19.23 28.63
C ALA A 570 -5.37 20.29 29.27
N ALA A 571 -5.60 20.20 30.59
CA ALA A 571 -6.36 21.21 31.31
C ALA A 571 -5.67 22.58 31.30
N ALA A 572 -4.34 22.63 31.40
CA ALA A 572 -3.58 23.88 31.23
C ALA A 572 -3.72 24.46 29.83
N ALA A 573 -3.67 23.60 28.79
CA ALA A 573 -3.87 24.01 27.41
C ALA A 573 -5.28 24.59 27.16
N LEU A 574 -6.33 23.92 27.66
CA LEU A 574 -7.72 24.40 27.55
C LEU A 574 -7.93 25.70 28.34
N ARG A 575 -7.33 25.82 29.54
CA ARG A 575 -7.34 27.09 30.30
C ARG A 575 -6.66 28.21 29.53
N ARG A 576 -5.53 27.95 28.86
CA ARG A 576 -4.86 28.95 28.04
C ARG A 576 -5.76 29.43 26.90
N LEU A 577 -6.40 28.50 26.17
CA LEU A 577 -7.38 28.83 25.12
C LEU A 577 -8.55 29.68 25.64
N ALA A 578 -8.94 29.52 26.90
CA ALA A 578 -10.01 30.31 27.51
C ALA A 578 -9.61 31.78 27.79
N HIS A 579 -8.32 32.08 28.00
CA HIS A 579 -7.86 33.39 28.49
C HIS A 579 -6.99 34.15 27.49
N GLU A 580 -6.27 33.46 26.60
CA GLU A 580 -5.32 34.05 25.65
C GLU A 580 -5.74 33.72 24.21
N ASP A 581 -5.70 34.72 23.33
CA ASP A 581 -5.96 34.53 21.90
C ASP A 581 -4.95 33.53 21.32
N PRO A 582 -5.40 32.37 20.77
CA PRO A 582 -4.51 31.35 20.26
C PRO A 582 -3.63 31.80 19.09
N LYS A 583 -4.01 32.87 18.39
CA LYS A 583 -3.20 33.44 17.30
C LYS A 583 -1.91 34.11 17.80
N SER A 584 -1.82 34.43 19.10
CA SER A 584 -0.62 35.06 19.68
C SER A 584 0.53 34.09 19.96
N TYR A 585 0.23 32.79 20.10
CA TYR A 585 1.22 31.74 20.40
C TYR A 585 1.24 30.58 19.39
N ALA A 586 0.24 30.51 18.49
CA ALA A 586 0.26 29.60 17.34
C ALA A 586 0.95 30.27 16.14
N ARG A 587 1.48 29.45 15.23
CA ARG A 587 2.11 29.91 13.99
C ARG A 587 1.22 29.64 12.79
N VAL A 588 1.16 30.56 11.83
CA VAL A 588 0.48 30.32 10.54
C VAL A 588 1.14 29.13 9.84
N CYS A 589 0.35 28.18 9.36
CA CYS A 589 0.83 26.97 8.68
C CYS A 589 0.04 26.63 7.39
N GLY A 590 -1.01 27.40 7.07
CA GLY A 590 -1.84 27.18 5.89
C GLY A 590 -2.71 28.39 5.57
N GLY A 591 -3.30 28.40 4.36
CA GLY A 591 -4.00 29.54 3.79
C GLY A 591 -3.22 30.13 2.61
N SER A 592 -3.24 31.45 2.44
CA SER A 592 -2.46 32.14 1.41
C SER A 592 -1.66 33.30 2.01
N ARG A 593 -0.45 33.54 1.48
CA ARG A 593 0.42 34.64 1.89
C ARG A 593 -0.29 36.00 1.88
N GLU A 594 -0.99 36.31 0.79
CA GLU A 594 -1.79 37.54 0.65
C GLU A 594 -2.78 37.73 1.80
N ARG A 595 -3.46 36.66 2.21
CA ARG A 595 -4.45 36.67 3.29
C ARG A 595 -3.80 36.85 4.66
N ALA A 596 -2.61 36.29 4.86
CA ALA A 596 -1.85 36.48 6.09
C ALA A 596 -1.37 37.93 6.22
N GLU A 597 -0.84 38.50 5.13
CA GLU A 597 -0.40 39.90 5.07
C GLU A 597 -1.58 40.88 5.29
N GLU A 598 -2.72 40.63 4.65
CA GLU A 598 -3.96 41.41 4.86
C GLU A 598 -4.43 41.41 6.32
N LEU A 599 -4.27 40.28 7.02
CA LEU A 599 -4.67 40.10 8.41
C LEU A 599 -3.54 40.41 9.42
N GLY A 600 -2.38 40.88 8.96
CA GLY A 600 -1.26 41.28 9.80
C GLY A 600 -0.45 40.12 10.41
N PHE A 601 -0.56 38.90 9.86
CA PHE A 601 0.21 37.74 10.31
C PHE A 601 1.44 37.49 9.44
N ALA A 602 2.55 37.09 10.09
CA ALA A 602 3.74 36.64 9.38
C ALA A 602 3.46 35.33 8.64
N TRP A 603 3.79 35.30 7.35
CA TRP A 603 3.78 34.06 6.58
C TRP A 603 5.03 33.23 6.90
N PRO A 604 4.91 31.91 7.12
CA PRO A 604 6.08 31.08 7.35
C PRO A 604 7.03 31.14 6.13
N ASP A 605 8.30 31.38 6.38
CA ASP A 605 9.34 31.17 5.36
C ASP A 605 9.28 29.71 4.90
N SER A 606 9.42 29.47 3.60
CA SER A 606 9.34 28.10 3.07
C SER A 606 10.40 27.22 3.75
N PRO A 607 10.04 26.03 4.25
CA PRO A 607 11.02 25.07 4.76
C PRO A 607 11.91 24.50 3.66
#